data_AF-A0A522YI13-F1
#
_entry.id   AF-A0A522YI13-F1
#
_cell.length_a   1.000
_cell.length_b   1.000
_cell.length_c   1.000
_cell.angle_alpha   90.00
_cell.angle_beta   90.00
_cell.angle_gamma   90.00
#
_symmetry.space_group_name_H-M   'P 1'
#
loop_
_entity.id
_entity.type
_entity.pdbx_description
1 polymer ?
#
loop_
_entity_poly.entity_id
_entity_poly.type
_entity_poly.pdbx_seq_one_letter_code
_entity_poly.pdbx_strand_id
1 'polypeptide(L)'
;MTTGPERLGYELSGVRVVRAVWTAGAFALAAAVLPELEDVGSVALWVGGLSGAGFVVAALAGAAWAFDAEDLEQARARAARAWSAASFCGLLFSAALLTQLGLAPGGWRGWAYLLAPLTAWLAWVDFPWVYLDGVRERLKGKPPGPERYDAAPAPRPAAERASPRELPPGVEALLVGAGAFKVDRARMVQKLAQFQTGDPEGFLLPWLRLAVASGATRLELSLRETGLELQFDGKPLGARFCDDPFEALVGEEDASGEADRHRHLAWGLLNLLPLAPRAVVGRSGAARLLVEPKGVEKKHWVDPEPRLGTALRVVFDGWDADLKAARCLARAREAWGLADAELTVDGKAVPAWEPRPGVGTRFSVGGARGVFYREDKSERFYSPRLYWLGAFVCEDSPVTLPMGWACRLTFEGLATSASLLTVQWNEAFKALGGPVRGEFDRLADAGKLGSGVLLAPAYSKAGLASALGGGVLAFAAFIAAESARPDLAWAAAGAYVATTAAVVALLGRWAWGRLLGRRNPFRD
;
A
#
# COMPACT_ATOMS: atom_id res chain seq x y z
N MET A 1 -53.63 -11.55 24.52
CA MET A 1 -53.63 -10.32 23.70
C MET A 1 -53.39 -9.14 24.62
N THR A 2 -52.15 -8.74 24.81
CA THR A 2 -51.80 -7.54 25.61
C THR A 2 -51.89 -6.31 24.70
N THR A 3 -52.98 -5.55 24.86
CA THR A 3 -53.19 -4.28 24.17
C THR A 3 -52.87 -3.14 25.12
N GLY A 4 -51.89 -2.31 24.75
CA GLY A 4 -51.52 -1.10 25.48
C GLY A 4 -50.37 -1.28 26.48
N PRO A 5 -49.73 -0.17 26.85
CA PRO A 5 -48.33 0.13 27.28
C PRO A 5 -47.21 -0.93 27.35
N GLU A 6 -47.49 -2.21 27.58
CA GLU A 6 -46.48 -3.25 27.81
C GLU A 6 -45.68 -3.58 26.53
N ARG A 7 -46.34 -3.56 25.36
CA ARG A 7 -45.66 -3.78 24.05
C ARG A 7 -44.64 -2.70 23.72
N LEU A 8 -44.93 -1.44 24.08
CA LEU A 8 -44.00 -0.31 23.89
C LEU A 8 -42.76 -0.44 24.80
N GLY A 9 -42.92 -0.98 26.01
CA GLY A 9 -41.83 -1.23 26.94
C GLY A 9 -40.83 -2.28 26.45
N TYR A 10 -41.31 -3.35 25.83
CA TYR A 10 -40.48 -4.41 25.23
C TYR A 10 -39.79 -3.98 23.93
N GLU A 11 -40.43 -3.15 23.09
CA GLU A 11 -39.78 -2.59 21.90
C GLU A 11 -38.68 -1.58 22.26
N LEU A 12 -38.91 -0.74 23.27
CA LEU A 12 -37.92 0.22 23.76
C LEU A 12 -36.72 -0.45 24.46
N SER A 13 -36.90 -1.61 25.12
CA SER A 13 -35.81 -2.37 25.73
C SER A 13 -34.95 -3.08 24.69
N GLY A 14 -35.57 -3.69 23.67
CA GLY A 14 -34.85 -4.33 22.55
C GLY A 14 -34.01 -3.35 21.75
N VAL A 15 -34.54 -2.16 21.45
CA VAL A 15 -33.79 -1.09 20.78
C VAL A 15 -32.61 -0.61 21.62
N ARG A 16 -32.75 -0.54 22.95
CA ARG A 16 -31.66 -0.14 23.86
C ARG A 16 -30.56 -1.21 23.99
N VAL A 17 -30.92 -2.49 24.00
CA VAL A 17 -29.96 -3.61 24.00
C VAL A 17 -29.21 -3.68 22.67
N VAL A 18 -29.93 -3.58 21.55
CA VAL A 18 -29.30 -3.52 20.21
C VAL A 18 -28.36 -2.33 20.11
N ARG A 19 -28.76 -1.15 20.63
CA ARG A 19 -27.89 0.04 20.71
C ARG A 19 -26.64 -0.22 21.57
N ALA A 20 -26.77 -0.83 22.75
CA ALA A 20 -25.62 -1.13 23.61
C ALA A 20 -24.62 -2.10 22.95
N VAL A 21 -25.12 -3.13 22.26
CA VAL A 21 -24.28 -4.08 21.50
C VAL A 21 -23.62 -3.40 20.30
N TRP A 22 -24.34 -2.53 19.59
CA TRP A 22 -23.79 -1.76 18.46
C TRP A 22 -22.72 -0.77 18.93
N THR A 23 -22.92 -0.08 20.06
CA THR A 23 -21.94 0.83 20.65
C THR A 23 -20.70 0.08 21.12
N ALA A 24 -20.85 -1.08 21.77
CA ALA A 24 -19.72 -1.93 22.15
C ALA A 24 -18.95 -2.45 20.92
N GLY A 25 -19.65 -2.83 19.85
CA GLY A 25 -19.06 -3.26 18.58
C GLY A 25 -18.33 -2.13 17.85
N ALA A 26 -18.94 -0.95 17.74
CA ALA A 26 -18.33 0.24 17.15
C ALA A 26 -17.10 0.72 17.95
N PHE A 27 -17.13 0.56 19.27
CA PHE A 27 -16.02 0.87 20.15
C PHE A 27 -14.87 -0.14 20.03
N ALA A 28 -15.16 -1.44 19.98
CA ALA A 28 -14.15 -2.47 19.71
C ALA A 28 -13.52 -2.28 18.33
N LEU A 29 -14.31 -1.87 17.34
CA LEU A 29 -13.84 -1.50 16.01
C LEU A 29 -12.94 -0.25 16.06
N ALA A 30 -13.33 0.80 16.79
CA ALA A 30 -12.52 2.00 16.96
C ALA A 30 -11.17 1.70 17.65
N ALA A 31 -11.17 0.86 18.70
CA ALA A 31 -9.96 0.40 19.37
C ALA A 31 -9.07 -0.45 18.45
N ALA A 32 -9.67 -1.27 17.59
CA ALA A 32 -8.96 -2.09 16.59
C ALA A 32 -8.37 -1.28 15.42
N VAL A 33 -8.90 -0.08 15.16
CA VAL A 33 -8.48 0.83 14.08
C VAL A 33 -7.44 1.87 14.54
N LEU A 34 -7.18 2.00 15.85
CA LEU A 34 -6.15 2.91 16.39
C LEU A 34 -4.72 2.49 15.93
N PRO A 35 -4.04 3.29 15.10
CA PRO A 35 -2.78 2.88 14.47
C PRO A 35 -1.54 3.04 15.37
N GLU A 36 -1.60 3.77 16.48
CA GLU A 36 -0.42 4.24 17.24
C GLU A 36 -0.50 3.89 18.74
N LEU A 37 -0.94 2.68 19.07
CA LEU A 37 -0.93 2.17 20.46
C LEU A 37 0.47 1.83 20.99
N GLU A 38 1.51 1.89 20.15
CA GLU A 38 2.90 1.57 20.52
C GLU A 38 3.52 2.61 21.47
N ASP A 39 3.04 3.86 21.45
CA ASP A 39 3.50 4.94 22.34
C ASP A 39 2.67 5.05 23.63
N VAL A 40 1.63 4.21 23.78
CA VAL A 40 0.74 4.21 24.94
C VAL A 40 1.34 3.30 26.01
N GLY A 41 1.90 3.89 27.08
CA GLY A 41 2.53 3.15 28.17
C GLY A 41 1.67 2.01 28.71
N SER A 42 2.29 0.90 29.12
CA SER A 42 1.60 -0.35 29.49
C SER A 42 0.47 -0.17 30.52
N VAL A 43 0.63 0.73 31.49
CA VAL A 43 -0.39 1.06 32.51
C VAL A 43 -1.68 1.64 31.90
N ALA A 44 -1.55 2.41 30.82
CA ALA A 44 -2.66 3.02 30.11
C ALA A 44 -3.51 2.00 29.35
N LEU A 45 -2.86 1.03 28.69
CA LEU A 45 -3.50 -0.13 28.08
C LEU A 45 -4.27 -0.98 29.11
N TRP A 46 -3.71 -1.15 30.32
CA TRP A 46 -4.37 -1.85 31.42
C TRP A 46 -5.60 -1.11 31.95
N VAL A 47 -5.48 0.19 32.27
CA VAL A 47 -6.61 1.00 32.76
C VAL A 47 -7.70 1.09 31.70
N GLY A 48 -7.33 1.26 30.44
CA GLY A 48 -8.27 1.28 29.32
C GLY A 48 -8.97 -0.06 29.12
N GLY A 49 -8.22 -1.16 29.10
CA GLY A 49 -8.76 -2.52 28.98
C GLY A 49 -9.68 -2.91 30.14
N LEU A 50 -9.27 -2.61 31.38
CA LEU A 50 -10.06 -2.91 32.58
C LEU A 50 -11.33 -2.07 32.67
N SER A 51 -11.28 -0.79 32.27
CA SER A 51 -12.46 0.08 32.31
C SER A 51 -13.42 -0.23 31.16
N GLY A 52 -12.92 -0.61 29.98
CA GLY A 52 -13.73 -1.13 28.87
C GLY A 52 -14.38 -2.47 29.20
N ALA A 53 -13.63 -3.39 29.81
CA ALA A 53 -14.19 -4.65 30.33
C ALA A 53 -15.23 -4.39 31.43
N GLY A 54 -14.96 -3.47 32.36
CA GLY A 54 -15.89 -3.03 33.40
C GLY A 54 -17.18 -2.44 32.82
N PHE A 55 -17.10 -1.65 31.76
CA PHE A 55 -18.26 -1.14 31.04
C PHE A 55 -19.10 -2.26 30.43
N VAL A 56 -18.47 -3.20 29.71
CA VAL A 56 -19.17 -4.34 29.09
C VAL A 56 -19.80 -5.25 30.15
N VAL A 57 -19.08 -5.54 31.24
CA VAL A 57 -19.60 -6.33 32.36
C VAL A 57 -20.75 -5.60 33.04
N ALA A 58 -20.65 -4.30 33.31
CA ALA A 58 -21.74 -3.52 33.91
C ALA A 58 -22.97 -3.46 33.00
N ALA A 59 -22.80 -3.37 31.68
CA ALA A 59 -23.88 -3.37 30.72
C ALA A 59 -24.58 -4.75 30.63
N LEU A 60 -23.80 -5.84 30.57
CA LEU A 60 -24.33 -7.20 30.44
C LEU A 60 -24.90 -7.74 31.76
N ALA A 61 -24.18 -7.56 32.87
CA ALA A 61 -24.66 -7.93 34.21
C ALA A 61 -25.82 -7.04 34.65
N GLY A 62 -25.82 -5.76 34.26
CA GLY A 62 -26.91 -4.84 34.51
C GLY A 62 -28.20 -5.23 33.78
N ALA A 63 -28.09 -5.70 32.53
CA ALA A 63 -29.21 -6.28 31.81
C ALA A 63 -29.73 -7.54 32.52
N ALA A 64 -28.85 -8.49 32.84
CA ALA A 64 -29.22 -9.71 33.57
C ALA A 64 -29.88 -9.42 34.93
N TRP A 65 -29.37 -8.43 35.68
CA TRP A 65 -29.91 -8.02 36.98
C TRP A 65 -31.26 -7.30 36.90
N ALA A 66 -31.51 -6.58 35.79
CA ALA A 66 -32.82 -5.99 35.52
C ALA A 66 -33.85 -7.04 35.07
N PHE A 67 -33.41 -8.12 34.42
CA PHE A 67 -34.26 -9.27 34.07
C PHE A 67 -34.70 -10.10 35.28
N ASP A 68 -33.91 -10.09 36.37
CA ASP A 68 -34.20 -10.77 37.64
C ASP A 68 -35.06 -9.92 38.61
N ALA A 69 -35.80 -8.93 38.11
CA ALA A 69 -36.66 -8.07 38.92
C ALA A 69 -38.08 -8.67 39.06
N GLU A 70 -38.66 -8.54 40.25
CA GLU A 70 -39.98 -9.10 40.57
C GLU A 70 -41.13 -8.35 39.88
N ASP A 71 -40.92 -7.06 39.57
CA ASP A 71 -41.88 -6.22 38.87
C ASP A 71 -41.22 -5.17 37.95
N LEU A 72 -42.05 -4.51 37.13
CA LEU A 72 -41.60 -3.55 36.11
C LEU A 72 -40.99 -2.28 36.70
N GLU A 73 -41.45 -1.83 37.86
CA GLU A 73 -40.95 -0.61 38.50
C GLU A 73 -39.54 -0.87 39.07
N GLN A 74 -39.36 -2.03 39.69
CA GLN A 74 -38.08 -2.53 40.16
C GLN A 74 -37.11 -2.78 38.99
N ALA A 75 -37.58 -3.35 37.87
CA ALA A 75 -36.78 -3.54 36.66
C ALA A 75 -36.27 -2.20 36.11
N ARG A 76 -37.14 -1.18 36.05
CA ARG A 76 -36.78 0.19 35.61
C ARG A 76 -35.77 0.84 36.55
N ALA A 77 -35.96 0.71 37.87
CA ALA A 77 -35.03 1.25 38.85
C ALA A 77 -33.65 0.55 38.79
N ARG A 78 -33.61 -0.78 38.63
CA ARG A 78 -32.37 -1.56 38.47
C ARG A 78 -31.67 -1.22 37.15
N ALA A 79 -32.41 -1.14 36.04
CA ALA A 79 -31.88 -0.73 34.74
C ALA A 79 -31.30 0.69 34.79
N ALA A 80 -31.97 1.63 35.46
CA ALA A 80 -31.45 2.99 35.64
C ALA A 80 -30.15 3.01 36.47
N ARG A 81 -30.04 2.19 37.52
CA ARG A 81 -28.80 2.06 38.31
C ARG A 81 -27.65 1.44 37.52
N ALA A 82 -27.92 0.36 36.80
CA ALA A 82 -26.96 -0.27 35.90
C ALA A 82 -26.47 0.71 34.82
N TRP A 83 -27.40 1.49 34.26
CA TRP A 83 -27.10 2.54 33.28
C TRP A 83 -26.18 3.62 33.85
N SER A 84 -26.45 4.09 35.08
CA SER A 84 -25.60 5.06 35.77
C SER A 84 -24.19 4.50 36.05
N ALA A 85 -24.09 3.22 36.44
CA ALA A 85 -22.81 2.57 36.66
C ALA A 85 -21.99 2.43 35.37
N ALA A 86 -22.61 1.96 34.28
CA ALA A 86 -21.97 1.88 32.97
C ALA A 86 -21.54 3.26 32.44
N SER A 87 -22.41 4.27 32.60
CA SER A 87 -22.09 5.65 32.22
C SER A 87 -20.92 6.22 33.01
N PHE A 88 -20.84 5.94 34.32
CA PHE A 88 -19.73 6.34 35.16
C PHE A 88 -18.41 5.66 34.75
N CYS A 89 -18.43 4.35 34.47
CA CYS A 89 -17.26 3.62 33.95
C CYS A 89 -16.80 4.16 32.59
N GLY A 90 -17.74 4.46 31.68
CA GLY A 90 -17.43 5.06 30.37
C GLY A 90 -16.82 6.46 30.51
N LEU A 91 -17.28 7.25 31.48
CA LEU A 91 -16.75 8.59 31.77
C LEU A 91 -15.35 8.51 32.38
N LEU A 92 -15.10 7.58 33.31
CA LEU A 92 -13.76 7.33 33.85
C LEU A 92 -12.78 6.84 32.79
N PHE A 93 -13.21 5.94 31.89
CA PHE A 93 -12.41 5.50 30.75
C PHE A 93 -12.08 6.68 29.82
N SER A 94 -13.06 7.52 29.50
CA SER A 94 -12.87 8.69 28.64
C SER A 94 -11.93 9.70 29.29
N ALA A 95 -12.07 9.95 30.59
CA ALA A 95 -11.16 10.80 31.35
C ALA A 95 -9.72 10.25 31.38
N ALA A 96 -9.55 8.93 31.51
CA ALA A 96 -8.25 8.27 31.43
C ALA A 96 -7.63 8.34 30.03
N LEU A 97 -8.45 8.31 28.97
CA LEU A 97 -8.01 8.51 27.59
C LEU A 97 -7.59 9.97 27.34
N LEU A 98 -8.32 10.93 27.93
CA LEU A 98 -8.06 12.36 27.81
C LEU A 98 -6.76 12.78 28.52
N THR A 99 -6.48 12.23 29.70
CA THR A 99 -5.22 12.48 30.40
C THR A 99 -4.02 11.88 29.66
N GLN A 100 -4.21 10.82 28.86
CA GLN A 100 -3.17 10.23 28.01
C GLN A 100 -2.88 11.05 26.75
N LEU A 101 -3.91 11.67 26.16
CA LEU A 101 -3.77 12.51 24.96
C LEU A 101 -3.19 13.91 25.27
N GLY A 102 -3.03 14.25 26.56
CA GLY A 102 -2.73 15.57 27.06
C GLY A 102 -1.25 16.02 27.10
N LEU A 103 -0.38 15.63 26.15
CA LEU A 103 0.97 16.23 26.01
C LEU A 103 1.59 16.26 24.58
N ALA A 104 0.89 15.87 23.52
CA ALA A 104 1.41 16.04 22.15
C ALA A 104 0.63 17.13 21.39
N PRO A 105 1.08 18.40 21.39
CA PRO A 105 0.42 19.46 20.66
C PRO A 105 0.69 19.31 19.15
N GLY A 106 -0.37 19.16 18.35
CA GLY A 106 -0.32 19.50 16.92
C GLY A 106 -0.90 18.48 15.94
N GLY A 107 -2.23 18.39 15.84
CA GLY A 107 -2.86 17.76 14.68
C GLY A 107 -4.38 17.61 14.80
N TRP A 108 -5.10 17.76 13.67
CA TRP A 108 -6.55 17.52 13.58
C TRP A 108 -6.97 16.11 14.03
N ARG A 109 -6.03 15.16 14.00
CA ARG A 109 -6.22 13.79 14.48
C ARG A 109 -6.46 13.74 15.99
N GLY A 110 -5.75 14.55 16.78
CA GLY A 110 -5.98 14.68 18.22
C GLY A 110 -7.42 15.10 18.54
N TRP A 111 -7.98 16.01 17.75
CA TRP A 111 -9.38 16.43 17.86
C TRP A 111 -10.36 15.33 17.45
N ALA A 112 -10.08 14.56 16.39
CA ALA A 112 -10.90 13.40 16.03
C ALA A 112 -10.90 12.33 17.14
N TYR A 113 -9.78 12.14 17.85
CA TYR A 113 -9.66 11.21 18.99
C TYR A 113 -10.37 11.70 20.25
N LEU A 114 -10.42 13.01 20.48
CA LEU A 114 -11.21 13.65 21.54
C LEU A 114 -12.72 13.59 21.24
N LEU A 115 -13.08 13.82 19.98
CA LEU A 115 -14.46 13.94 19.55
C LEU A 115 -15.11 12.58 19.30
N ALA A 116 -14.40 11.51 18.94
CA ALA A 116 -15.02 10.20 18.66
C ALA A 116 -15.68 9.53 19.89
N PRO A 117 -15.04 9.45 21.08
CA PRO A 117 -15.69 8.93 22.29
C PRO A 117 -16.80 9.87 22.78
N LEU A 118 -16.57 11.18 22.67
CA LEU A 118 -17.57 12.20 23.03
C LEU A 118 -18.78 12.15 22.10
N THR A 119 -18.60 11.93 20.80
CA THR A 119 -19.69 11.79 19.81
C THR A 119 -20.38 10.45 19.91
N ALA A 120 -19.68 9.36 20.24
CA ALA A 120 -20.31 8.09 20.60
C ALA A 120 -21.16 8.22 21.86
N TRP A 121 -20.67 8.96 22.87
CA TRP A 121 -21.42 9.29 24.08
C TRP A 121 -22.63 10.21 23.78
N LEU A 122 -22.43 11.27 23.00
CA LEU A 122 -23.49 12.20 22.60
C LEU A 122 -24.52 11.59 21.65
N ALA A 123 -24.14 10.64 20.79
CA ALA A 123 -25.07 9.88 19.94
C ALA A 123 -25.90 8.88 20.77
N TRP A 124 -25.44 8.56 21.98
CA TRP A 124 -26.13 7.73 22.96
C TRP A 124 -27.08 8.54 23.86
N VAL A 125 -26.98 9.88 23.85
CA VAL A 125 -27.92 10.83 24.46
C VAL A 125 -28.86 11.33 23.35
N ASP A 126 -30.19 11.31 23.55
CA ASP A 126 -31.19 11.51 22.46
C ASP A 126 -31.18 12.89 21.75
N PHE A 127 -30.28 13.82 22.12
CA PHE A 127 -30.24 15.23 21.68
C PHE A 127 -29.89 15.47 20.19
N PRO A 128 -28.92 14.78 19.54
CA PRO A 128 -28.51 15.08 18.16
C PRO A 128 -29.54 14.71 17.09
N TRP A 129 -30.40 13.73 17.37
CA TRP A 129 -31.33 13.16 16.39
C TRP A 129 -32.55 14.05 16.14
N VAL A 130 -33.02 14.76 17.18
CA VAL A 130 -34.06 15.80 17.07
C VAL A 130 -33.61 16.96 16.18
N TYR A 131 -32.30 17.26 16.14
CA TYR A 131 -31.72 18.29 15.29
C TYR A 131 -31.59 17.85 13.81
N LEU A 132 -31.20 16.60 13.58
CA LEU A 132 -31.01 16.05 12.22
C LEU A 132 -32.31 15.88 11.43
N ASP A 133 -33.42 15.55 12.10
CA ASP A 133 -34.74 15.51 11.46
C ASP A 133 -35.17 16.91 10.97
N GLY A 134 -34.78 17.98 11.68
CA GLY A 134 -35.01 19.37 11.26
C GLY A 134 -34.14 19.84 10.09
N VAL A 135 -33.03 19.17 9.79
CA VAL A 135 -32.14 19.46 8.65
C VAL A 135 -32.58 18.66 7.40
N ARG A 136 -33.05 17.42 7.60
CA ARG A 136 -33.56 16.56 6.52
C ARG A 136 -34.77 17.14 5.82
N GLU A 137 -35.63 17.85 6.55
CA GLU A 137 -36.76 18.60 5.99
C GLU A 137 -36.30 19.77 5.09
N ARG A 138 -35.18 20.44 5.40
CA ARG A 138 -34.66 21.58 4.61
C ARG A 138 -33.95 21.15 3.32
N LEU A 139 -33.45 19.92 3.26
CA LEU A 139 -32.69 19.38 2.13
C LEU A 139 -33.55 18.72 1.04
N LYS A 140 -34.88 18.65 1.21
CA LYS A 140 -35.82 18.20 0.15
C LYS A 140 -35.98 19.23 -1.00
N GLY A 141 -35.35 20.41 -0.90
CA GLY A 141 -35.17 21.34 -2.02
C GLY A 141 -33.98 20.93 -2.89
N LYS A 142 -34.27 20.29 -4.04
CA LYS A 142 -33.34 19.72 -5.04
C LYS A 142 -32.09 20.58 -5.36
N PRO A 143 -30.87 20.01 -5.37
CA PRO A 143 -29.73 20.57 -6.09
C PRO A 143 -29.67 20.08 -7.56
N PRO A 144 -29.02 20.83 -8.47
CA PRO A 144 -28.88 20.48 -9.88
C PRO A 144 -27.81 19.39 -10.10
N GLY A 145 -28.06 18.50 -11.06
CA GLY A 145 -27.19 17.37 -11.39
C GLY A 145 -25.95 17.74 -12.22
N PRO A 146 -24.91 16.90 -12.20
CA PRO A 146 -23.66 17.14 -12.91
C PRO A 146 -23.78 16.70 -14.37
N GLU A 147 -24.37 17.55 -15.21
CA GLU A 147 -24.26 17.44 -16.66
C GLU A 147 -23.22 18.44 -17.17
N ARG A 148 -21.96 18.00 -17.28
CA ARG A 148 -20.92 18.47 -18.22
C ARG A 148 -19.55 17.95 -17.79
N TYR A 149 -19.21 16.75 -18.25
CA TYR A 149 -17.84 16.43 -18.63
C TYR A 149 -17.90 15.76 -20.00
N ASP A 150 -17.56 16.58 -20.98
CA ASP A 150 -17.24 16.35 -22.39
C ASP A 150 -17.00 14.89 -22.81
N ALA A 151 -17.89 14.41 -23.68
CA ALA A 151 -17.70 13.19 -24.45
C ALA A 151 -16.44 13.34 -25.33
N ALA A 152 -15.47 12.44 -25.15
CA ALA A 152 -14.37 12.30 -26.08
C ALA A 152 -14.93 12.06 -27.50
N PRO A 153 -14.43 12.76 -28.54
CA PRO A 153 -14.93 12.60 -29.90
C PRO A 153 -14.77 11.13 -30.34
N ALA A 154 -15.83 10.60 -30.96
CA ALA A 154 -15.88 9.21 -31.39
C ALA A 154 -14.67 8.87 -32.31
N PRO A 155 -14.01 7.72 -32.11
CA PRO A 155 -12.92 7.30 -32.99
C PRO A 155 -13.43 7.18 -34.43
N ARG A 156 -12.69 7.75 -35.39
CA ARG A 156 -13.03 7.63 -36.81
C ARG A 156 -13.10 6.15 -37.21
N PRO A 157 -14.12 5.74 -37.99
CA PRO A 157 -14.31 4.35 -38.39
C PRO A 157 -13.10 3.83 -39.18
N ALA A 158 -12.68 2.60 -38.87
CA ALA A 158 -11.48 1.97 -39.44
C ALA A 158 -11.51 1.84 -40.98
N ALA A 159 -12.69 1.95 -41.61
CA ALA A 159 -12.86 1.91 -43.06
C ALA A 159 -12.24 3.11 -43.80
N GLU A 160 -11.89 4.20 -43.10
CA GLU A 160 -11.22 5.38 -43.68
C GLU A 160 -9.69 5.30 -43.62
N ARG A 161 -9.12 4.25 -43.01
CA ARG A 161 -7.69 3.96 -43.10
C ARG A 161 -7.41 3.29 -44.44
N ALA A 162 -7.24 4.11 -45.47
CA ALA A 162 -6.93 3.68 -46.82
C ALA A 162 -5.88 2.56 -46.83
N SER A 163 -6.26 1.42 -47.40
CA SER A 163 -5.33 0.34 -47.76
C SER A 163 -4.18 0.91 -48.60
N PRO A 164 -2.98 0.31 -48.56
CA PRO A 164 -1.88 0.70 -49.44
C PRO A 164 -2.39 0.70 -50.88
N ARG A 165 -2.46 1.88 -51.48
CA ARG A 165 -2.97 2.04 -52.84
C ARG A 165 -1.92 1.39 -53.73
N GLU A 166 -2.22 0.20 -54.25
CA GLU A 166 -1.38 -0.44 -55.26
C GLU A 166 -1.14 0.57 -56.38
N LEU A 167 0.14 0.84 -56.67
CA LEU A 167 0.51 1.78 -57.71
C LEU A 167 -0.05 1.26 -59.04
N PRO A 168 -0.59 2.13 -59.91
CA PRO A 168 -1.12 1.71 -61.20
C PRO A 168 -0.06 0.93 -62.01
N PRO A 169 -0.46 -0.10 -62.76
CA PRO A 169 0.48 -0.85 -63.60
C PRO A 169 1.17 0.08 -64.59
N GLY A 170 2.51 0.05 -64.62
CA GLY A 170 3.36 0.92 -65.43
C GLY A 170 3.90 2.17 -64.72
N VAL A 171 3.55 2.39 -63.44
CA VAL A 171 4.14 3.46 -62.62
C VAL A 171 5.28 2.87 -61.78
N GLU A 172 6.51 3.07 -62.23
CA GLU A 172 7.70 2.76 -61.41
C GLU A 172 7.77 3.74 -60.23
N ALA A 173 8.17 3.23 -59.05
CA ALA A 173 8.37 4.03 -57.87
C ALA A 173 9.54 5.00 -58.08
N LEU A 174 9.24 6.20 -58.59
CA LEU A 174 10.23 7.27 -58.76
C LEU A 174 10.52 7.86 -57.37
N LEU A 175 11.78 7.80 -56.92
CA LEU A 175 12.22 8.51 -55.72
C LEU A 175 12.09 10.02 -55.96
N VAL A 176 10.99 10.61 -55.53
CA VAL A 176 10.66 12.03 -55.76
C VAL A 176 11.50 12.98 -54.88
N GLY A 177 12.21 12.44 -53.87
CA GLY A 177 13.17 13.16 -53.04
C GLY A 177 13.51 12.42 -51.75
N ALA A 178 14.75 12.59 -51.29
CA ALA A 178 15.16 12.19 -49.94
C ALA A 178 15.11 13.43 -49.02
N GLY A 179 14.35 13.34 -47.93
CA GLY A 179 14.29 14.37 -46.90
C GLY A 179 14.70 13.80 -45.54
N ALA A 180 15.30 14.64 -44.70
CA ALA A 180 15.60 14.28 -43.31
C ALA A 180 14.72 15.11 -42.37
N PHE A 181 14.06 14.46 -41.43
CA PHE A 181 13.37 15.15 -40.34
C PHE A 181 14.41 15.59 -39.30
N LYS A 182 14.46 16.89 -39.01
CA LYS A 182 15.24 17.41 -37.88
C LYS A 182 14.32 17.56 -36.68
N VAL A 183 14.67 16.92 -35.58
CA VAL A 183 13.97 17.07 -34.30
C VAL A 183 14.71 18.12 -33.47
N ASP A 184 13.98 19.13 -32.99
CA ASP A 184 14.49 20.06 -31.99
C ASP A 184 14.70 19.31 -30.67
N ARG A 185 15.96 18.97 -30.37
CA ARG A 185 16.35 18.18 -29.20
C ARG A 185 15.94 18.85 -27.89
N ALA A 186 16.11 20.16 -27.77
CA ALA A 186 15.78 20.89 -26.54
C ALA A 186 14.26 20.82 -26.27
N ARG A 187 13.46 21.07 -27.31
CA ARG A 187 12.00 20.95 -27.22
C ARG A 187 11.56 19.52 -26.96
N MET A 188 12.23 18.53 -27.53
CA MET A 188 11.94 17.13 -27.29
C MET A 188 12.23 16.73 -25.84
N VAL A 189 13.40 17.07 -25.28
CA VAL A 189 13.73 16.79 -23.86
C VAL A 189 12.71 17.46 -22.94
N GLN A 190 12.35 18.72 -23.20
CA GLN A 190 11.31 19.41 -22.46
C GLN A 190 9.96 18.68 -22.53
N LYS A 191 9.58 18.19 -23.72
CA LYS A 191 8.32 17.46 -23.91
C LYS A 191 8.35 16.09 -23.23
N LEU A 192 9.45 15.36 -23.35
CA LEU A 192 9.63 14.08 -22.67
C LEU A 192 9.49 14.27 -21.17
N ALA A 193 10.17 15.26 -20.57
CA ALA A 193 10.06 15.60 -19.16
C ALA A 193 8.62 15.96 -18.72
N GLN A 194 7.88 16.70 -19.55
CA GLN A 194 6.49 17.09 -19.27
C GLN A 194 5.50 15.92 -19.29
N PHE A 195 5.72 14.93 -20.16
CA PHE A 195 4.79 13.82 -20.40
C PHE A 195 5.20 12.52 -19.72
N GLN A 196 6.17 12.55 -18.81
CA GLN A 196 6.48 11.37 -18.02
C GLN A 196 5.33 11.10 -17.04
N THR A 197 4.76 9.91 -17.12
CA THR A 197 3.71 9.43 -16.20
C THR A 197 4.30 8.67 -14.99
N GLY A 198 5.63 8.68 -14.84
CA GLY A 198 6.34 7.94 -13.80
C GLY A 198 6.38 8.67 -12.47
N ASP A 199 6.65 7.92 -11.42
CA ASP A 199 6.99 8.42 -10.08
C ASP A 199 8.35 9.15 -10.12
N PRO A 200 8.41 10.49 -9.94
CA PRO A 200 9.67 11.23 -9.98
C PRO A 200 10.64 10.81 -8.88
N GLU A 201 10.14 10.35 -7.72
CA GLU A 201 10.98 9.84 -6.62
C GLU A 201 11.70 8.53 -7.02
N GLY A 202 11.26 7.89 -8.11
CA GLY A 202 11.86 6.71 -8.72
C GLY A 202 13.00 6.99 -9.72
N PHE A 203 13.50 8.22 -9.83
CA PHE A 203 14.58 8.56 -10.79
C PHE A 203 15.88 7.76 -10.57
N LEU A 204 16.12 7.28 -9.36
CA LEU A 204 17.27 6.43 -9.03
C LEU A 204 17.18 5.04 -9.67
N LEU A 205 16.00 4.54 -10.02
CA LEU A 205 15.85 3.17 -10.55
C LEU A 205 16.58 2.98 -11.89
N PRO A 206 16.42 3.87 -12.90
CA PRO A 206 17.28 3.84 -14.08
C PRO A 206 18.77 3.92 -13.75
N TRP A 207 19.21 4.72 -12.77
CA TRP A 207 20.63 4.84 -12.43
C TRP A 207 21.21 3.61 -11.73
N LEU A 208 20.41 2.90 -10.94
CA LEU A 208 20.80 1.60 -10.39
C LEU A 208 20.98 0.58 -11.53
N ARG A 209 20.11 0.58 -12.55
CA ARG A 209 20.29 -0.25 -13.75
C ARG A 209 21.52 0.16 -14.54
N LEU A 210 21.80 1.46 -14.67
CA LEU A 210 23.04 1.96 -15.28
C LEU A 210 24.27 1.37 -14.60
N ALA A 211 24.30 1.37 -13.26
CA ALA A 211 25.42 0.83 -12.50
C ALA A 211 25.62 -0.68 -12.79
N VAL A 212 24.55 -1.47 -12.72
CA VAL A 212 24.61 -2.92 -13.01
C VAL A 212 24.94 -3.18 -14.49
N ALA A 213 24.37 -2.44 -15.43
CA ALA A 213 24.72 -2.51 -16.86
C ALA A 213 26.18 -2.09 -17.13
N SER A 214 26.76 -1.26 -16.26
CA SER A 214 28.19 -0.92 -16.30
C SER A 214 29.07 -2.01 -15.68
N GLY A 215 28.50 -3.12 -15.20
CA GLY A 215 29.22 -4.21 -14.55
C GLY A 215 29.68 -3.87 -13.13
N ALA A 216 29.00 -2.93 -12.46
CA ALA A 216 29.31 -2.62 -11.06
C ALA A 216 29.04 -3.83 -10.15
N THR A 217 29.95 -4.07 -9.22
CA THR A 217 29.80 -5.05 -8.15
C THR A 217 29.34 -4.41 -6.85
N ARG A 218 29.63 -3.10 -6.67
CA ARG A 218 29.28 -2.33 -5.49
C ARG A 218 28.66 -0.99 -5.87
N LEU A 219 27.57 -0.67 -5.20
CA LEU A 219 26.84 0.58 -5.32
C LEU A 219 26.67 1.18 -3.92
N GLU A 220 26.94 2.47 -3.78
CA GLU A 220 26.71 3.23 -2.55
C GLU A 220 25.78 4.39 -2.84
N LEU A 221 24.65 4.42 -2.15
CA LEU A 221 23.76 5.55 -2.07
C LEU A 221 23.97 6.25 -0.71
N SER A 222 24.18 7.56 -0.73
CA SER A 222 24.40 8.31 0.50
C SER A 222 23.66 9.65 0.50
N LEU A 223 23.11 10.03 1.64
CA LEU A 223 22.66 11.40 1.88
C LEU A 223 23.86 12.34 1.98
N ARG A 224 23.72 13.53 1.41
CA ARG A 224 24.67 14.63 1.48
C ARG A 224 23.92 15.86 1.99
N GLU A 225 24.64 16.85 2.53
CA GLU A 225 24.06 18.07 3.12
C GLU A 225 23.03 18.80 2.24
N THR A 226 23.11 18.63 0.92
CA THR A 226 22.22 19.30 -0.05
C THR A 226 21.60 18.33 -1.05
N GLY A 227 21.50 17.04 -0.72
CA GLY A 227 20.84 16.06 -1.58
C GLY A 227 21.36 14.64 -1.39
N LEU A 228 21.67 13.95 -2.49
CA LEU A 228 22.12 12.56 -2.44
C LEU A 228 23.21 12.29 -3.48
N GLU A 229 23.93 11.21 -3.26
CA GLU A 229 24.99 10.76 -4.15
C GLU A 229 24.92 9.25 -4.35
N LEU A 230 24.98 8.83 -5.62
CA LEU A 230 25.17 7.45 -6.05
C LEU A 230 26.61 7.27 -6.52
N GLN A 231 27.34 6.32 -5.94
CA GLN A 231 28.66 5.89 -6.39
C GLN A 231 28.63 4.42 -6.78
N PHE A 232 29.39 4.02 -7.81
CA PHE A 232 29.54 2.63 -8.19
C PHE A 232 30.86 2.35 -8.92
N ASP A 233 31.35 1.12 -8.82
CA ASP A 233 32.68 0.67 -9.30
C ASP A 233 32.70 0.10 -10.74
N GLY A 234 31.58 0.21 -11.46
CA GLY A 234 31.46 -0.27 -12.84
C GLY A 234 32.28 0.52 -13.88
N LYS A 235 32.25 0.06 -15.13
CA LYS A 235 32.89 0.70 -16.28
C LYS A 235 32.51 2.20 -16.34
N PRO A 236 33.48 3.12 -16.44
CA PRO A 236 33.21 4.54 -16.60
C PRO A 236 32.36 4.87 -17.83
N LEU A 237 31.65 5.99 -17.77
CA LEU A 237 30.89 6.60 -18.86
C LEU A 237 31.85 7.30 -19.83
N GLY A 238 31.53 7.25 -21.12
CA GLY A 238 32.32 7.93 -22.15
C GLY A 238 32.17 9.45 -22.07
N ALA A 239 33.24 10.19 -22.37
CA ALA A 239 33.23 11.66 -22.34
C ALA A 239 32.12 12.28 -23.20
N ARG A 240 31.91 11.74 -24.41
CA ARG A 240 30.84 12.15 -25.33
C ARG A 240 29.45 12.16 -24.67
N PHE A 241 29.17 11.17 -23.84
CA PHE A 241 27.85 11.03 -23.19
C PHE A 241 27.72 11.93 -21.96
N CYS A 242 28.83 12.29 -21.32
CA CYS A 242 28.78 13.34 -20.31
C CYS A 242 28.59 14.73 -20.93
N ASP A 243 28.99 14.93 -22.19
CA ASP A 243 28.77 16.19 -22.92
C ASP A 243 27.31 16.36 -23.38
N ASP A 244 26.66 15.29 -23.84
CA ASP A 244 25.23 15.27 -24.19
C ASP A 244 24.56 14.00 -23.62
N PRO A 245 24.08 14.04 -22.35
CA PRO A 245 23.52 12.85 -21.70
C PRO A 245 22.18 12.42 -22.30
N PHE A 246 21.53 13.23 -23.14
CA PHE A 246 20.25 12.90 -23.78
C PHE A 246 20.41 12.35 -25.20
N GLU A 247 21.64 12.33 -25.74
CA GLU A 247 21.91 11.82 -27.09
C GLU A 247 21.40 10.38 -27.28
N ALA A 248 21.52 9.54 -26.23
CA ALA A 248 21.09 8.14 -26.26
C ALA A 248 19.56 7.93 -26.37
N LEU A 249 18.76 8.98 -26.24
CA LEU A 249 17.31 8.92 -26.44
C LEU A 249 16.89 9.13 -27.90
N VAL A 250 17.77 9.67 -28.74
CA VAL A 250 17.50 10.04 -30.14
C VAL A 250 18.46 9.42 -31.14
N GLY A 251 19.64 8.99 -30.67
CA GLY A 251 20.63 8.33 -31.50
C GLY A 251 20.13 6.99 -32.01
N GLU A 252 20.76 6.55 -33.11
CA GLU A 252 20.61 5.18 -33.58
C GLU A 252 21.12 4.19 -32.51
N GLU A 253 20.52 3.00 -32.48
CA GLU A 253 20.96 1.97 -31.55
C GLU A 253 22.39 1.56 -31.89
N ASP A 254 23.28 1.72 -30.92
CA ASP A 254 24.67 1.30 -31.06
C ASP A 254 24.77 -0.20 -30.75
N ALA A 255 25.38 -0.95 -31.68
CA ALA A 255 25.67 -2.37 -31.52
C ALA A 255 26.63 -2.67 -30.35
N SER A 256 27.37 -1.68 -29.85
CA SER A 256 28.31 -1.84 -28.74
C SER A 256 27.66 -2.13 -27.38
N GLY A 257 26.34 -1.95 -27.25
CA GLY A 257 25.62 -2.02 -25.97
C GLY A 257 25.87 -0.83 -25.04
N GLU A 258 26.75 0.11 -25.38
CA GLU A 258 26.96 1.33 -24.60
C GLU A 258 25.73 2.25 -24.62
N ALA A 259 24.96 2.23 -25.72
CA ALA A 259 23.72 3.00 -25.86
C ALA A 259 22.72 2.71 -24.72
N ASP A 260 22.58 1.46 -24.27
CA ASP A 260 21.63 1.12 -23.20
C ASP A 260 22.05 1.71 -21.84
N ARG A 261 23.35 1.69 -21.52
CA ARG A 261 23.88 2.35 -20.31
C ARG A 261 23.56 3.84 -20.33
N HIS A 262 23.78 4.49 -21.47
CA HIS A 262 23.52 5.93 -21.59
C HIS A 262 22.02 6.25 -21.59
N ARG A 263 21.18 5.36 -22.15
CA ARG A 263 19.72 5.44 -22.08
C ARG A 263 19.24 5.41 -20.62
N HIS A 264 19.83 4.57 -19.77
CA HIS A 264 19.56 4.56 -18.33
C HIS A 264 19.91 5.88 -17.63
N LEU A 265 21.08 6.46 -17.94
CA LEU A 265 21.48 7.77 -17.41
C LEU A 265 20.45 8.85 -17.81
N ALA A 266 20.12 8.91 -19.10
CA ALA A 266 19.21 9.88 -19.68
C ALA A 266 17.82 9.82 -19.05
N TRP A 267 17.25 8.63 -18.88
CA TRP A 267 15.94 8.47 -18.23
C TRP A 267 15.96 8.83 -16.75
N GLY A 268 17.03 8.49 -16.02
CA GLY A 268 17.14 8.94 -14.63
C GLY A 268 17.25 10.46 -14.52
N LEU A 269 17.95 11.12 -15.47
CA LEU A 269 17.98 12.59 -15.54
C LEU A 269 16.60 13.17 -15.87
N LEU A 270 15.88 12.61 -16.85
CA LEU A 270 14.54 13.08 -17.20
C LEU A 270 13.56 12.93 -16.02
N ASN A 271 13.56 11.77 -15.35
CA ASN A 271 12.70 11.48 -14.19
C ASN A 271 13.00 12.38 -12.98
N LEU A 272 14.23 12.91 -12.91
CA LEU A 272 14.65 13.81 -11.86
C LEU A 272 14.18 15.26 -12.10
N LEU A 273 14.01 15.70 -13.35
CA LEU A 273 13.66 17.10 -13.66
C LEU A 273 12.40 17.62 -12.94
N PRO A 274 11.29 16.84 -12.79
CA PRO A 274 10.12 17.28 -12.05
C PRO A 274 10.38 17.58 -10.56
N LEU A 275 11.44 16.99 -9.97
CA LEU A 275 11.86 17.29 -8.60
C LEU A 275 12.62 18.61 -8.47
N ALA A 276 12.85 19.31 -9.59
CA ALA A 276 13.56 20.58 -9.68
C ALA A 276 14.91 20.57 -8.92
N PRO A 277 15.83 19.63 -9.25
CA PRO A 277 17.16 19.65 -8.66
C PRO A 277 17.85 20.98 -8.98
N ARG A 278 18.69 21.52 -8.10
CA ARG A 278 19.56 22.65 -8.46
C ARG A 278 20.59 22.28 -9.51
N ALA A 279 21.21 21.12 -9.32
CA ALA A 279 22.25 20.61 -10.22
C ALA A 279 22.39 19.10 -10.08
N VAL A 280 22.86 18.46 -11.16
CA VAL A 280 23.37 17.10 -11.14
C VAL A 280 24.84 17.15 -11.54
N VAL A 281 25.72 16.66 -10.67
CA VAL A 281 27.15 16.62 -10.88
C VAL A 281 27.58 15.16 -11.02
N GLY A 282 28.12 14.79 -12.17
CA GLY A 282 28.64 13.46 -12.43
C GLY A 282 30.15 13.45 -12.62
N ARG A 283 30.81 12.43 -12.07
CA ARG A 283 32.23 12.13 -12.28
C ARG A 283 32.33 10.67 -12.71
N SER A 284 32.97 10.38 -13.83
CA SER A 284 33.11 9.01 -14.30
C SER A 284 34.42 8.83 -15.05
N GLY A 285 35.40 8.18 -14.43
CA GLY A 285 36.78 8.15 -14.95
C GLY A 285 37.30 9.57 -15.24
N ALA A 286 37.63 9.86 -16.50
CA ALA A 286 38.04 11.20 -16.95
C ALA A 286 36.86 12.12 -17.32
N ALA A 287 35.66 11.57 -17.51
CA ALA A 287 34.48 12.30 -17.94
C ALA A 287 33.81 13.06 -16.78
N ARG A 288 33.23 14.22 -17.09
CA ARG A 288 32.57 15.11 -16.12
C ARG A 288 31.23 15.55 -16.69
N LEU A 289 30.20 15.51 -15.84
CA LEU A 289 28.82 15.86 -16.18
C LEU A 289 28.36 16.97 -15.24
N LEU A 290 27.78 18.04 -15.78
CA LEU A 290 27.04 19.04 -15.01
C LEU A 290 25.72 19.31 -15.74
N VAL A 291 24.61 19.04 -15.07
CA VAL A 291 23.26 19.33 -15.59
C VAL A 291 22.58 20.30 -14.64
N GLU A 292 22.19 21.46 -15.14
CA GLU A 292 21.38 22.43 -14.40
C GLU A 292 19.94 22.44 -14.99
N PRO A 293 18.90 22.83 -14.25
CA PRO A 293 17.51 22.87 -14.75
C PRO A 293 17.30 23.71 -16.00
N LYS A 294 18.12 24.77 -16.15
CA LYS A 294 18.06 25.67 -17.31
C LYS A 294 18.74 25.09 -18.55
N GLY A 295 19.37 23.92 -18.44
CA GLY A 295 20.07 23.24 -19.52
C GLY A 295 21.38 22.61 -19.07
N VAL A 296 22.02 21.89 -19.98
CA VAL A 296 23.34 21.31 -19.77
C VAL A 296 24.38 22.41 -20.03
N GLU A 297 24.81 23.11 -18.98
CA GLU A 297 25.94 24.04 -19.08
C GLU A 297 27.27 23.29 -18.99
N LYS A 298 28.13 23.48 -19.99
CA LYS A 298 29.50 22.94 -19.98
C LYS A 298 30.36 23.79 -19.05
N LYS A 299 30.62 23.32 -17.84
CA LYS A 299 31.73 23.82 -17.02
C LYS A 299 32.82 22.77 -16.96
N HIS A 300 33.96 23.03 -17.58
CA HIS A 300 35.16 22.23 -17.36
C HIS A 300 35.66 22.47 -15.94
N TRP A 301 35.41 21.50 -15.07
CA TRP A 301 36.04 21.42 -13.75
C TRP A 301 37.18 20.41 -13.81
N VAL A 302 38.38 20.85 -13.46
CA VAL A 302 39.55 19.98 -13.30
C VAL A 302 39.47 19.37 -11.91
N ASP A 303 39.20 18.07 -11.84
CA ASP A 303 39.30 17.30 -10.60
C ASP A 303 40.73 16.74 -10.53
N PRO A 304 41.50 16.99 -9.45
CA PRO A 304 42.92 16.63 -9.41
C PRO A 304 43.20 15.12 -9.42
N GLU A 305 42.21 14.26 -9.13
CA GLU A 305 42.43 12.82 -9.04
C GLU A 305 41.40 12.00 -9.87
N PRO A 306 41.87 11.17 -10.82
CA PRO A 306 40.99 10.20 -11.48
C PRO A 306 40.53 9.15 -10.47
N ARG A 307 39.21 8.99 -10.34
CA ARG A 307 38.61 7.92 -9.54
C ARG A 307 38.26 6.72 -10.42
N LEU A 308 38.40 5.53 -9.84
CA LEU A 308 37.80 4.32 -10.40
C LEU A 308 36.27 4.43 -10.27
N GLY A 309 35.53 4.10 -11.34
CA GLY A 309 34.07 4.06 -11.33
C GLY A 309 33.36 5.37 -11.68
N THR A 310 32.14 5.52 -11.16
CA THR A 310 31.22 6.63 -11.43
C THR A 310 30.58 7.14 -10.13
N ALA A 311 30.47 8.45 -9.99
CA ALA A 311 29.73 9.13 -8.94
C ALA A 311 28.75 10.14 -9.55
N LEU A 312 27.46 10.05 -9.19
CA LEU A 312 26.40 10.97 -9.60
C LEU A 312 25.81 11.62 -8.35
N ARG A 313 25.98 12.92 -8.20
CA ARG A 313 25.45 13.72 -7.10
C ARG A 313 24.30 14.58 -7.57
N VAL A 314 23.17 14.48 -6.87
CA VAL A 314 22.02 15.37 -7.05
C VAL A 314 22.04 16.40 -5.94
N VAL A 315 21.96 17.66 -6.32
CA VAL A 315 21.84 18.79 -5.40
C VAL A 315 20.41 19.32 -5.51
N PHE A 316 19.69 19.37 -4.40
CA PHE A 316 18.38 20.01 -4.27
C PHE A 316 18.56 21.38 -3.58
N ASP A 317 17.62 22.29 -3.84
CA ASP A 317 17.49 23.56 -3.11
C ASP A 317 16.22 23.54 -2.26
N GLY A 318 16.17 24.43 -1.26
CA GLY A 318 15.00 24.66 -0.44
C GLY A 318 15.02 23.89 0.88
N TRP A 319 14.04 24.21 1.74
CA TRP A 319 13.92 23.64 3.09
C TRP A 319 13.47 22.16 3.08
N ASP A 320 12.96 21.66 1.94
CA ASP A 320 12.47 20.29 1.77
C ASP A 320 13.47 19.35 1.07
N ALA A 321 14.71 19.81 0.83
CA ALA A 321 15.76 19.07 0.14
C ALA A 321 16.04 17.69 0.79
N ASP A 322 16.19 17.66 2.12
CA ASP A 322 16.45 16.41 2.85
C ASP A 322 15.27 15.45 2.76
N LEU A 323 14.04 15.95 2.81
CA LEU A 323 12.84 15.14 2.70
C LEU A 323 12.72 14.50 1.31
N LYS A 324 12.97 15.28 0.25
CA LYS A 324 13.00 14.76 -1.13
C LYS A 324 14.06 13.68 -1.28
N ALA A 325 15.28 13.95 -0.82
CA ALA A 325 16.39 13.01 -0.90
C ALA A 325 16.08 11.70 -0.14
N ALA A 326 15.55 11.81 1.09
CA ALA A 326 15.17 10.67 1.90
C ALA A 326 14.07 9.81 1.25
N ARG A 327 13.07 10.42 0.60
CA ARG A 327 12.03 9.69 -0.13
C ARG A 327 12.58 8.95 -1.34
N CYS A 328 13.43 9.60 -2.13
CA CYS A 328 14.08 8.97 -3.28
C CYS A 328 14.94 7.76 -2.85
N LEU A 329 15.70 7.88 -1.74
CA LEU A 329 16.46 6.78 -1.17
C LEU A 329 15.58 5.65 -0.64
N ALA A 330 14.50 5.98 0.07
CA ALA A 330 13.55 4.98 0.54
C ALA A 330 12.94 4.19 -0.64
N ARG A 331 12.61 4.90 -1.72
CA ARG A 331 12.10 4.31 -2.96
C ARG A 331 13.12 3.39 -3.61
N ALA A 332 14.36 3.85 -3.78
CA ALA A 332 15.46 3.04 -4.30
C ALA A 332 15.70 1.76 -3.47
N ARG A 333 15.66 1.88 -2.13
CA ARG A 333 15.81 0.75 -1.21
C ARG A 333 14.71 -0.29 -1.35
N GLU A 334 13.45 0.15 -1.48
CA GLU A 334 12.30 -0.75 -1.65
C GLU A 334 12.32 -1.47 -3.01
N ALA A 335 12.76 -0.75 -4.04
CA ALA A 335 12.77 -1.19 -5.43
C ALA A 335 14.03 -1.98 -5.83
N TRP A 336 15.04 -2.09 -4.96
CA TRP A 336 16.24 -2.88 -5.21
C TRP A 336 16.04 -4.38 -4.91
N GLY A 337 16.53 -5.24 -5.80
CA GLY A 337 16.53 -6.69 -5.61
C GLY A 337 16.85 -7.47 -6.88
N LEU A 338 17.20 -8.76 -6.72
CA LEU A 338 17.49 -9.68 -7.84
C LEU A 338 18.67 -9.23 -8.75
N ALA A 339 19.64 -8.50 -8.20
CA ALA A 339 20.95 -8.28 -8.81
C ALA A 339 22.04 -8.98 -7.99
N ASP A 340 23.15 -9.28 -8.66
CA ASP A 340 24.35 -9.84 -8.04
C ASP A 340 25.24 -8.75 -7.42
N ALA A 341 24.96 -7.47 -7.72
CA ALA A 341 25.65 -6.33 -7.15
C ALA A 341 25.17 -6.00 -5.73
N GLU A 342 26.09 -5.52 -4.88
CA GLU A 342 25.78 -5.08 -3.52
C GLU A 342 25.38 -3.60 -3.52
N LEU A 343 24.22 -3.29 -2.93
CA LEU A 343 23.79 -1.91 -2.69
C LEU A 343 23.91 -1.58 -1.21
N THR A 344 24.57 -0.48 -0.88
CA THR A 344 24.54 0.13 0.45
C THR A 344 23.79 1.46 0.41
N VAL A 345 23.04 1.77 1.47
CA VAL A 345 22.39 3.06 1.69
C VAL A 345 22.87 3.60 3.03
N ASP A 346 23.56 4.74 3.01
CA ASP A 346 24.18 5.35 4.19
C ASP A 346 25.04 4.36 4.99
N GLY A 347 25.88 3.60 4.26
CA GLY A 347 26.76 2.56 4.82
C GLY A 347 26.07 1.27 5.25
N LYS A 348 24.74 1.18 5.18
CA LYS A 348 23.99 -0.03 5.53
C LYS A 348 23.68 -0.84 4.29
N ALA A 349 24.05 -2.12 4.28
CA ALA A 349 23.69 -3.02 3.20
C ALA A 349 22.16 -3.08 3.02
N VAL A 350 21.71 -2.79 1.81
CA VAL A 350 20.35 -3.09 1.38
C VAL A 350 20.35 -4.56 1.01
N PRO A 351 19.61 -5.41 1.74
CA PRO A 351 19.59 -6.82 1.41
C PRO A 351 19.09 -6.96 -0.03
N ALA A 352 19.96 -7.47 -0.93
CA ALA A 352 19.50 -8.06 -2.17
C ALA A 352 18.37 -9.01 -1.78
N TRP A 353 17.25 -9.02 -2.52
CA TRP A 353 16.04 -9.68 -2.02
C TRP A 353 16.27 -11.17 -1.74
N GLU A 354 16.66 -11.47 -0.51
CA GLU A 354 16.80 -12.78 0.03
C GLU A 354 15.49 -13.08 0.74
N PRO A 355 14.78 -14.16 0.38
CA PRO A 355 13.66 -14.57 1.18
C PRO A 355 14.17 -14.74 2.61
N ARG A 356 13.54 -14.05 3.57
CA ARG A 356 13.77 -14.36 4.97
C ARG A 356 13.58 -15.88 5.14
N PRO A 357 14.43 -16.58 5.90
CA PRO A 357 14.26 -18.01 6.13
C PRO A 357 12.81 -18.33 6.51
N GLY A 358 12.16 -19.18 5.71
CA GLY A 358 10.75 -19.57 5.89
C GLY A 358 9.67 -18.65 5.29
N VAL A 359 10.04 -17.54 4.64
CA VAL A 359 9.07 -16.58 4.04
C VAL A 359 8.97 -16.71 2.52
N GLY A 360 10.00 -17.25 1.86
CA GLY A 360 9.95 -17.49 0.42
C GLY A 360 10.95 -18.53 -0.08
N THR A 361 10.76 -18.93 -1.33
CA THR A 361 11.51 -20.00 -1.99
C THR A 361 12.08 -19.47 -3.30
N ARG A 362 13.42 -19.53 -3.44
CA ARG A 362 14.11 -19.16 -4.68
C ARG A 362 13.80 -20.17 -5.78
N PHE A 363 13.70 -19.69 -7.01
CA PHE A 363 13.55 -20.54 -8.19
C PHE A 363 14.43 -20.03 -9.34
N SER A 364 14.75 -20.94 -10.27
CA SER A 364 15.40 -20.64 -11.53
C SER A 364 14.85 -21.59 -12.60
N VAL A 365 14.16 -21.06 -13.61
CA VAL A 365 13.50 -21.85 -14.65
C VAL A 365 13.42 -21.04 -15.96
N GLY A 366 13.80 -21.66 -17.08
CA GLY A 366 13.66 -21.04 -18.41
C GLY A 366 14.34 -19.66 -18.56
N GLY A 367 15.52 -19.47 -17.95
CA GLY A 367 16.22 -18.18 -17.95
C GLY A 367 15.65 -17.13 -17.00
N ALA A 368 14.52 -17.42 -16.34
CA ALA A 368 13.99 -16.61 -15.25
C ALA A 368 14.55 -17.07 -13.90
N ARG A 369 14.88 -16.11 -13.05
CA ARG A 369 15.22 -16.33 -11.65
C ARG A 369 14.39 -15.42 -10.76
N GLY A 370 14.01 -15.91 -9.60
CA GLY A 370 13.13 -15.15 -8.73
C GLY A 370 12.87 -15.84 -7.42
N VAL A 371 11.87 -15.32 -6.72
CA VAL A 371 11.46 -15.84 -5.42
C VAL A 371 9.95 -15.80 -5.28
N PHE A 372 9.37 -16.93 -4.91
CA PHE A 372 7.98 -17.03 -4.47
C PHE A 372 7.88 -16.75 -2.99
N TYR A 373 6.88 -16.00 -2.55
CA TYR A 373 6.67 -15.72 -1.14
C TYR A 373 5.19 -15.52 -0.84
N ARG A 374 4.82 -15.70 0.42
CA ARG A 374 3.48 -15.37 0.88
C ARG A 374 3.37 -13.91 1.22
N GLU A 375 2.32 -13.29 0.74
CA GLU A 375 1.98 -11.90 1.08
C GLU A 375 0.68 -11.92 1.87
N ASP A 376 0.72 -11.39 3.11
CA ASP A 376 -0.41 -11.42 4.05
C ASP A 376 -1.55 -10.48 3.64
N LYS A 377 -1.33 -9.60 2.65
CA LYS A 377 -2.40 -8.73 2.15
C LYS A 377 -3.42 -9.58 1.37
N SER A 378 -4.70 -9.25 1.39
CA SER A 378 -5.77 -10.11 0.85
C SER A 378 -6.56 -9.50 -0.31
N GLU A 379 -6.13 -8.36 -0.86
CA GLU A 379 -7.02 -7.51 -1.67
C GLU A 379 -6.55 -7.25 -3.12
N ARG A 380 -5.41 -7.80 -3.57
CA ARG A 380 -4.99 -7.64 -4.97
C ARG A 380 -4.69 -8.98 -5.62
N PHE A 381 -5.12 -9.11 -6.88
CA PHE A 381 -4.54 -10.09 -7.79
C PHE A 381 -3.03 -9.81 -7.85
N TYR A 382 -2.25 -10.76 -7.37
CA TYR A 382 -0.80 -10.58 -7.25
C TYR A 382 -0.15 -10.72 -8.61
N SER A 383 -0.01 -9.59 -9.29
CA SER A 383 0.90 -9.48 -10.41
C SER A 383 2.33 -9.63 -9.89
N PRO A 384 3.16 -10.50 -10.51
CA PRO A 384 4.58 -10.56 -10.23
C PRO A 384 5.23 -9.16 -10.30
N ARG A 385 6.14 -8.91 -9.37
CA ARG A 385 7.02 -7.74 -9.44
C ARG A 385 8.19 -8.08 -10.34
N LEU A 386 8.32 -7.34 -11.43
CA LEU A 386 9.37 -7.56 -12.44
C LEU A 386 10.57 -6.68 -12.14
N TYR A 387 11.74 -7.29 -12.13
CA TYR A 387 13.02 -6.61 -11.93
C TYR A 387 13.87 -6.72 -13.18
N TRP A 388 14.60 -5.66 -13.47
CA TRP A 388 15.60 -5.62 -14.53
C TRP A 388 16.86 -4.96 -14.00
N LEU A 389 18.00 -5.63 -14.16
CA LEU A 389 19.29 -5.13 -13.70
C LEU A 389 19.25 -4.66 -12.24
N GLY A 390 18.63 -5.46 -11.37
CA GLY A 390 18.54 -5.18 -9.93
C GLY A 390 17.44 -4.21 -9.49
N ALA A 391 16.75 -3.55 -10.41
CA ALA A 391 15.76 -2.52 -10.08
C ALA A 391 14.36 -2.86 -10.59
N PHE A 392 13.37 -2.67 -9.72
CA PHE A 392 11.94 -2.86 -10.01
C PHE A 392 11.48 -2.04 -11.22
N VAL A 393 10.83 -2.70 -12.19
CA VAL A 393 10.27 -2.10 -13.41
C VAL A 393 8.78 -1.83 -13.20
N CYS A 394 7.98 -2.89 -13.12
CA CYS A 394 6.53 -2.80 -12.99
C CYS A 394 5.93 -4.03 -12.30
N GLU A 395 4.67 -3.93 -11.90
CA GLU A 395 3.85 -5.08 -11.49
C GLU A 395 3.04 -5.50 -12.71
N ASP A 396 3.48 -6.57 -13.38
CA ASP A 396 2.81 -7.10 -14.56
C ASP A 396 3.02 -8.61 -14.61
N SER A 397 2.11 -9.32 -15.27
CA SER A 397 2.00 -10.76 -15.10
C SER A 397 1.90 -11.53 -16.41
N PRO A 398 2.91 -12.36 -16.73
CA PRO A 398 2.71 -13.49 -17.63
C PRO A 398 2.15 -14.72 -16.88
N VAL A 399 2.06 -14.68 -15.54
CA VAL A 399 1.75 -15.83 -14.69
C VAL A 399 0.77 -15.50 -13.57
N THR A 400 -0.40 -16.13 -13.59
CA THR A 400 -1.34 -16.03 -12.47
C THR A 400 -0.94 -17.00 -11.36
N LEU A 401 -0.66 -16.48 -10.17
CA LEU A 401 -0.39 -17.26 -8.96
C LEU A 401 -1.67 -17.42 -8.12
N PRO A 402 -1.77 -18.47 -7.28
CA PRO A 402 -2.90 -18.61 -6.35
C PRO A 402 -2.97 -17.44 -5.37
N MET A 403 -4.14 -17.18 -4.80
CA MET A 403 -4.33 -16.10 -3.82
C MET A 403 -3.37 -16.23 -2.61
N GLY A 404 -2.83 -15.10 -2.16
CA GLY A 404 -1.89 -15.02 -1.04
C GLY A 404 -0.44 -15.36 -1.40
N TRP A 405 -0.17 -15.64 -2.67
CA TRP A 405 1.17 -15.82 -3.22
C TRP A 405 1.57 -14.65 -4.09
N ALA A 406 2.80 -14.20 -3.91
CA ALA A 406 3.44 -13.20 -4.75
C ALA A 406 4.77 -13.72 -5.26
N CYS A 407 5.26 -13.08 -6.31
CA CYS A 407 6.53 -13.42 -6.93
C CYS A 407 7.30 -12.14 -7.28
N ARG A 408 8.60 -12.17 -7.02
CA ARG A 408 9.56 -11.24 -7.59
C ARG A 408 10.42 -12.01 -8.56
N LEU A 409 10.52 -11.57 -9.80
CA LEU A 409 11.31 -12.27 -10.80
C LEU A 409 12.06 -11.31 -11.73
N THR A 410 13.14 -11.83 -12.29
CA THR A 410 13.90 -11.24 -13.39
C THR A 410 14.22 -12.35 -14.38
N PHE A 411 14.45 -12.02 -15.64
CA PHE A 411 14.79 -13.02 -16.65
C PHE A 411 15.68 -12.44 -17.73
N GLU A 412 16.47 -13.32 -18.34
CA GLU A 412 17.32 -13.02 -19.48
C GLU A 412 16.46 -12.77 -20.72
N GLY A 413 16.59 -11.59 -21.33
CA GLY A 413 15.76 -11.19 -22.48
C GLY A 413 14.54 -10.34 -22.14
N LEU A 414 14.42 -9.85 -20.90
CA LEU A 414 13.39 -8.85 -20.56
C LEU A 414 13.63 -7.56 -21.35
N ALA A 415 12.71 -7.28 -22.28
CA ALA A 415 12.66 -6.03 -23.01
C ALA A 415 11.75 -5.04 -22.28
N THR A 416 12.21 -3.82 -22.09
CA THR A 416 11.41 -2.75 -21.50
C THR A 416 10.91 -1.79 -22.56
N SER A 417 9.83 -1.06 -22.27
CA SER A 417 9.37 0.04 -23.11
C SER A 417 10.44 1.12 -23.23
N ALA A 418 10.27 2.05 -24.17
CA ALA A 418 11.21 3.14 -24.36
C ALA A 418 11.49 3.95 -23.08
N SER A 419 10.51 4.05 -22.16
CA SER A 419 10.65 4.75 -20.87
C SER A 419 11.33 3.92 -19.77
N LEU A 420 11.60 2.63 -20.00
CA LEU A 420 12.17 1.69 -19.04
C LEU A 420 11.31 1.47 -17.77
N LEU A 421 10.05 1.89 -17.80
CA LEU A 421 9.10 1.80 -16.68
C LEU A 421 8.11 0.65 -16.84
N THR A 422 7.96 0.10 -18.03
CA THR A 422 7.08 -1.04 -18.30
C THR A 422 7.80 -2.10 -19.10
N VAL A 423 7.30 -3.33 -19.03
CA VAL A 423 7.82 -4.44 -19.83
C VAL A 423 7.09 -4.48 -21.17
N GLN A 424 7.80 -4.83 -22.24
CA GLN A 424 7.19 -5.06 -23.54
C GLN A 424 6.51 -6.43 -23.55
N TRP A 425 5.24 -6.46 -23.98
CA TRP A 425 4.45 -7.68 -24.13
C TRP A 425 4.84 -8.47 -25.39
N ASN A 426 6.08 -8.94 -25.43
CA ASN A 426 6.63 -9.74 -26.52
C ASN A 426 6.49 -11.25 -26.26
N GLU A 427 6.83 -12.08 -27.25
CA GLU A 427 6.73 -13.54 -27.14
C GLU A 427 7.64 -14.12 -26.05
N ALA A 428 8.81 -13.52 -25.81
CA ALA A 428 9.70 -13.94 -24.73
C ALA A 428 9.03 -13.76 -23.35
N PHE A 429 8.38 -12.62 -23.10
CA PHE A 429 7.66 -12.36 -21.85
C PHE A 429 6.47 -13.33 -21.66
N LYS A 430 5.69 -13.58 -22.72
CA LYS A 430 4.55 -14.52 -22.66
C LYS A 430 5.00 -15.95 -22.43
N ALA A 431 6.11 -16.37 -23.05
CA ALA A 431 6.65 -17.73 -22.93
C ALA A 431 7.08 -18.09 -21.50
N LEU A 432 7.29 -17.11 -20.62
CA LEU A 432 7.63 -17.33 -19.20
C LEU A 432 6.48 -17.87 -18.36
N GLY A 433 5.24 -17.62 -18.78
CA GLY A 433 4.05 -17.93 -17.98
C GLY A 433 3.99 -19.41 -17.58
N GLY A 434 4.17 -20.31 -18.56
CA GLY A 434 4.14 -21.75 -18.36
C GLY A 434 5.25 -22.26 -17.45
N PRO A 435 6.54 -22.02 -17.75
CA PRO A 435 7.67 -22.49 -16.95
C PRO A 435 7.64 -21.97 -15.51
N VAL A 436 7.36 -20.67 -15.29
CA VAL A 436 7.30 -20.10 -13.94
C VAL A 436 6.13 -20.69 -13.15
N ARG A 437 4.98 -20.91 -13.79
CA ARG A 437 3.83 -21.56 -13.16
C ARG A 437 4.13 -23.01 -12.78
N GLY A 438 4.69 -23.78 -13.71
CA GLY A 438 5.04 -25.18 -13.45
C GLY A 438 6.06 -25.34 -12.32
N GLU A 439 7.00 -24.41 -12.22
CA GLU A 439 7.96 -24.38 -11.12
C GLU A 439 7.30 -24.03 -9.77
N PHE A 440 6.34 -23.10 -9.77
CA PHE A 440 5.53 -22.83 -8.57
C PHE A 440 4.78 -24.08 -8.12
N ASP A 441 4.06 -24.74 -9.03
CA ASP A 441 3.24 -25.93 -8.71
C ASP A 441 4.15 -27.06 -8.20
N ARG A 442 5.31 -27.29 -8.83
CA ARG A 442 6.31 -28.27 -8.37
C ARG A 442 6.82 -27.98 -6.95
N LEU A 443 7.09 -26.72 -6.61
CA LEU A 443 7.55 -26.33 -5.27
C LEU A 443 6.43 -26.43 -4.23
N ALA A 444 5.19 -26.16 -4.63
CA ALA A 444 3.99 -26.33 -3.80
C ALA A 444 3.79 -27.80 -3.44
N ASP A 445 3.81 -28.69 -4.44
CA ASP A 445 3.63 -30.13 -4.26
C ASP A 445 4.74 -30.76 -3.41
N ALA A 446 5.96 -30.24 -3.51
CA ALA A 446 7.08 -30.65 -2.68
C ALA A 446 7.00 -30.14 -1.23
N GLY A 447 5.96 -29.39 -0.85
CA GLY A 447 5.81 -28.77 0.47
C GLY A 447 6.85 -27.70 0.80
N LYS A 448 7.66 -27.28 -0.19
CA LYS A 448 8.76 -26.32 0.00
C LYS A 448 8.29 -24.89 0.14
N LEU A 449 7.06 -24.61 -0.30
CA LEU A 449 6.38 -23.34 -0.13
C LEU A 449 5.83 -23.12 1.30
N GLY A 450 6.12 -24.01 2.25
CA GLY A 450 5.71 -23.89 3.64
C GLY A 450 4.23 -24.25 3.84
N SER A 451 3.97 -25.23 4.71
CA SER A 451 2.64 -25.80 5.00
C SER A 451 1.71 -24.90 5.80
N GLY A 452 1.88 -23.57 5.77
CA GLY A 452 1.08 -22.60 6.52
C GLY A 452 -0.40 -22.49 6.10
N VAL A 453 -0.89 -23.43 5.30
CA VAL A 453 -2.28 -23.52 4.80
C VAL A 453 -3.30 -23.59 5.95
N LEU A 454 -2.92 -24.13 7.11
CA LEU A 454 -3.85 -24.28 8.24
C LEU A 454 -3.99 -23.04 9.14
N LEU A 455 -3.17 -22.00 8.98
CA LEU A 455 -3.19 -20.82 9.88
C LEU A 455 -3.68 -19.52 9.23
N ALA A 456 -3.80 -19.48 7.90
CA ALA A 456 -4.15 -18.28 7.15
C ALA A 456 -5.59 -17.76 7.37
N PRO A 457 -6.64 -18.61 7.47
CA PRO A 457 -7.99 -18.06 7.57
C PRO A 457 -8.21 -17.32 8.89
N ALA A 458 -7.57 -17.72 9.99
CA ALA A 458 -7.78 -17.15 11.31
C ALA A 458 -7.20 -15.73 11.52
N TYR A 459 -6.31 -15.25 10.65
CA TYR A 459 -5.66 -13.92 10.77
C TYR A 459 -5.95 -13.02 9.56
N SER A 460 -7.13 -13.16 8.95
CA SER A 460 -7.59 -12.34 7.83
C SER A 460 -8.82 -11.52 8.23
N LYS A 461 -9.11 -10.41 7.51
CA LYS A 461 -10.35 -9.63 7.69
C LYS A 461 -11.59 -10.55 7.55
N ALA A 462 -11.58 -11.43 6.55
CA ALA A 462 -12.63 -12.41 6.32
C ALA A 462 -12.78 -13.42 7.47
N GLY A 463 -11.66 -13.86 8.04
CA GLY A 463 -11.65 -14.76 9.20
C GLY A 463 -12.26 -14.13 10.46
N LEU A 464 -11.87 -12.89 10.76
CA LEU A 464 -12.45 -12.17 11.90
C LEU A 464 -13.94 -11.86 11.66
N ALA A 465 -14.31 -11.40 10.47
CA ALA A 465 -15.70 -11.14 10.12
C ALA A 465 -16.56 -12.41 10.21
N SER A 466 -16.03 -13.56 9.77
CA SER A 466 -16.71 -14.86 9.89
C SER A 466 -16.84 -15.29 11.34
N ALA A 467 -15.81 -15.08 12.17
CA ALA A 467 -15.87 -15.39 13.60
C ALA A 467 -16.87 -14.51 14.35
N LEU A 468 -16.86 -13.19 14.09
CA LEU A 468 -17.81 -12.24 14.68
C LEU A 468 -19.24 -12.50 14.19
N GLY A 469 -19.42 -12.72 12.89
CA GLY A 469 -20.72 -13.06 12.29
C GLY A 469 -21.28 -14.38 12.83
N GLY A 470 -20.43 -15.41 12.96
CA GLY A 470 -20.78 -16.68 13.59
C GLY A 470 -21.20 -16.50 15.06
N GLY A 471 -20.49 -15.66 15.82
CA GLY A 471 -20.85 -15.30 17.19
C GLY A 471 -22.22 -14.61 17.30
N VAL A 472 -22.50 -13.64 16.42
CA VAL A 472 -23.80 -12.94 16.39
C VAL A 472 -24.94 -13.88 16.00
N LEU A 473 -24.73 -14.74 15.00
CA LEU A 473 -25.74 -15.73 14.58
C LEU A 473 -26.01 -16.77 15.67
N ALA A 474 -24.97 -17.24 16.37
CA ALA A 474 -25.13 -18.16 17.49
C ALA A 474 -25.90 -17.50 18.65
N PHE A 475 -25.66 -16.22 18.93
CA PHE A 475 -26.41 -15.46 19.93
C PHE A 475 -27.87 -15.26 19.53
N ALA A 476 -28.13 -14.85 18.28
CA ALA A 476 -29.49 -14.66 17.77
C ALA A 476 -30.29 -15.98 17.79
N ALA A 477 -29.64 -17.10 17.43
CA ALA A 477 -30.23 -18.43 17.52
C ALA A 477 -30.53 -18.85 18.96
N PHE A 478 -29.68 -18.48 19.92
CA PHE A 478 -29.92 -18.70 21.34
C PHE A 478 -31.17 -17.94 21.83
N ILE A 479 -31.27 -16.64 21.54
CA ILE A 479 -32.44 -15.81 21.92
C ILE A 479 -33.74 -16.31 21.26
N ALA A 480 -33.67 -16.72 19.99
CA ALA A 480 -34.80 -17.28 19.28
C ALA A 480 -35.24 -18.63 19.87
N ALA A 481 -34.29 -19.49 20.27
CA ALA A 481 -34.57 -20.77 20.92
C ALA A 481 -35.19 -20.58 22.31
N GLU A 482 -34.66 -19.65 23.11
CA GLU A 482 -35.16 -19.30 24.44
C GLU A 482 -36.62 -18.81 24.38
N SER A 483 -36.95 -17.93 23.43
CA SER A 483 -38.30 -17.38 23.30
C SER A 483 -39.34 -18.38 22.77
N ALA A 484 -38.94 -19.37 21.97
CA ALA A 484 -39.84 -20.34 21.37
C ALA A 484 -40.00 -21.63 22.20
N ARG A 485 -38.90 -22.13 22.80
CA ARG A 485 -38.78 -23.44 23.43
C ARG A 485 -37.78 -23.39 24.60
N PRO A 486 -38.19 -22.94 25.79
CA PRO A 486 -37.30 -22.78 26.95
C PRO A 486 -36.61 -24.09 27.38
N ASP A 487 -37.24 -25.24 27.10
CA ASP A 487 -36.70 -26.58 27.33
C ASP A 487 -35.43 -26.88 26.51
N LEU A 488 -35.27 -26.23 25.35
CA LEU A 488 -34.12 -26.39 24.46
C LEU A 488 -33.04 -25.31 24.65
N ALA A 489 -33.29 -24.30 25.49
CA ALA A 489 -32.38 -23.19 25.74
C ALA A 489 -31.00 -23.66 26.23
N TRP A 490 -30.93 -24.77 26.98
CA TRP A 490 -29.66 -25.34 27.46
C TRP A 490 -28.76 -25.87 26.34
N ALA A 491 -29.33 -26.47 25.29
CA ALA A 491 -28.55 -26.94 24.14
C ALA A 491 -28.04 -25.76 23.29
N ALA A 492 -28.87 -24.74 23.12
CA ALA A 492 -28.49 -23.50 22.44
C ALA A 492 -27.45 -22.70 23.26
N ALA A 493 -27.53 -22.72 24.59
CA ALA A 493 -26.54 -22.12 25.48
C ALA A 493 -25.17 -22.78 25.31
N GLY A 494 -25.11 -24.12 25.19
CA GLY A 494 -23.85 -24.84 24.92
C GLY A 494 -23.21 -24.43 23.59
N ALA A 495 -24.00 -24.32 22.53
CA ALA A 495 -23.53 -23.86 21.22
C ALA A 495 -23.07 -22.39 21.26
N TYR A 496 -23.78 -21.52 21.98
CA TYR A 496 -23.39 -20.13 22.17
C TYR A 496 -22.09 -20.00 22.97
N VAL A 497 -21.94 -20.74 24.07
CA VAL A 497 -20.72 -20.77 24.88
C VAL A 497 -19.54 -21.28 24.06
N ALA A 498 -19.71 -22.36 23.30
CA ALA A 498 -18.66 -22.89 22.43
C ALA A 498 -18.24 -21.89 21.34
N THR A 499 -19.20 -21.22 20.71
CA THR A 499 -18.94 -20.18 19.70
C THR A 499 -18.24 -18.96 20.32
N THR A 500 -18.69 -18.53 21.50
CA THR A 500 -18.08 -17.43 22.26
C THR A 500 -16.65 -17.78 22.66
N ALA A 501 -16.40 -18.99 23.16
CA ALA A 501 -15.06 -19.47 23.49
C ALA A 501 -14.15 -19.53 22.26
N ALA A 502 -14.68 -19.94 21.10
CA ALA A 502 -13.95 -19.93 19.84
C ALA A 502 -13.59 -18.50 19.37
N VAL A 503 -14.52 -17.54 19.50
CA VAL A 503 -14.28 -16.13 19.22
C VAL A 503 -13.23 -15.56 20.18
N VAL A 504 -13.33 -15.84 21.48
CA VAL A 504 -12.35 -15.40 22.50
C VAL A 504 -10.98 -16.01 22.24
N ALA A 505 -10.89 -17.30 21.90
CA ALA A 505 -9.64 -17.95 21.54
C ALA A 505 -9.02 -17.35 20.26
N LEU A 506 -9.85 -17.02 19.27
CA LEU A 506 -9.42 -16.36 18.03
C LEU A 506 -8.92 -14.94 18.30
N LEU A 507 -9.64 -14.16 19.13
CA LEU A 507 -9.23 -12.81 19.55
C LEU A 507 -7.97 -12.85 20.43
N GLY A 508 -7.84 -13.82 21.33
CA GLY A 508 -6.66 -14.03 22.16
C GLY A 508 -5.44 -14.42 21.31
N ARG A 509 -5.63 -15.30 20.32
CA ARG A 509 -4.60 -15.63 19.34
C ARG A 509 -4.25 -14.44 18.45
N TRP A 510 -5.24 -13.62 18.12
CA TRP A 510 -5.05 -12.37 17.39
C TRP A 510 -4.16 -11.39 18.19
N ALA A 511 -4.50 -11.15 19.46
CA ALA A 511 -3.76 -10.31 20.39
C ALA A 511 -2.34 -10.85 20.64
N TRP A 512 -2.18 -12.18 20.78
CA TRP A 512 -0.86 -12.82 20.90
C TRP A 512 0.00 -12.59 19.66
N GLY A 513 -0.58 -12.71 18.46
CA GLY A 513 0.10 -12.36 17.21
C GLY A 513 0.59 -10.90 17.19
N ARG A 514 -0.18 -9.98 17.77
CA ARG A 514 0.22 -8.56 17.91
C ARG A 514 1.38 -8.39 18.89
N LEU A 515 1.37 -9.09 20.03
CA LEU A 515 2.49 -9.10 20.99
C LEU A 515 3.79 -9.62 20.38
N LEU A 516 3.70 -10.54 19.41
CA LEU A 516 4.85 -11.04 18.63
C LEU A 516 5.27 -10.12 17.47
N GLY A 517 4.75 -8.90 17.41
CA GLY A 517 5.14 -7.90 16.40
C GLY A 517 4.50 -8.11 15.02
N ARG A 518 3.45 -8.93 14.88
CA ARG A 518 2.73 -9.04 13.60
C ARG A 518 1.90 -7.77 13.35
N ARG A 519 1.90 -7.30 12.10
CA ARG A 519 1.12 -6.11 11.71
C ARG A 519 -0.38 -6.38 11.82
N ASN A 520 -1.12 -5.33 12.19
CA ASN A 520 -2.58 -5.36 12.24
C ASN A 520 -3.14 -5.56 10.81
N PRO A 521 -3.91 -6.62 10.52
CA PRO A 521 -4.48 -6.86 9.20
C PRO A 521 -5.55 -5.83 8.78
N PHE A 522 -5.98 -4.96 9.70
CA PHE A 522 -6.92 -3.85 9.42
C PHE A 522 -6.22 -2.53 9.01
N ARG A 523 -4.89 -2.53 8.87
CA ARG A 523 -4.11 -1.33 8.50
C ARG A 523 -3.52 -1.52 7.10
N ASP A 524 -4.00 -0.73 6.14
CA ASP A 524 -3.49 -0.72 4.76
C ASP A 524 -2.13 -0.02 4.63
#